data_AF-A0A328IT79-F1
#
_entry.id   AF-A0A328IT79-F1
#
_cell.length_a   1.000
_cell.length_b   1.000
_cell.length_c   1.000
_cell.angle_alpha   90.00
_cell.angle_beta   90.00
_cell.angle_gamma   90.00
#
_symmetry.space_group_name_H-M   'P 1'
#
loop_
_entity.id
_entity.type
_entity.pdbx_description
1 polymer ?
#
loop_
_entity_poly.entity_id
_entity_poly.type
_entity_poly.pdbx_seq_one_letter_code
_entity_poly.pdbx_strand_id
1 'polypeptide(L)'
;MRPPISVIELTDGIETVSVIGLEKNTGKTVVLNRLLREFRKEGVSVGLTSTGLEGEKIDQIYLNKKPEINVSKGTYFATSEKDFHNRRFSATVLDLRDYRSPLGRTVFARAETAGKVMISGPSILDYLCETVKTLKSYGCDKVLIDGSTSRLSPGAPRISDGIILATGAALSMNLEELVRKTRFA
;
A
#
# COMPACT_ATOMS: atom_id res chain seq x y z
N MET A 1 -23.06 -7.15 21.01
CA MET A 1 -22.15 -6.41 20.10
C MET A 1 -21.92 -7.28 18.89
N ARG A 2 -22.11 -6.78 17.66
CA ARG A 2 -21.60 -7.50 16.48
C ARG A 2 -20.08 -7.67 16.70
N PRO A 3 -19.50 -8.85 16.46
CA PRO A 3 -18.04 -8.97 16.47
C PRO A 3 -17.46 -7.91 15.53
N PRO A 4 -16.32 -7.29 15.87
CA PRO A 4 -15.69 -6.35 14.95
C PRO A 4 -15.43 -7.10 13.64
N ILE A 5 -16.08 -6.64 12.56
CA ILE A 5 -15.90 -7.18 11.22
C ILE A 5 -14.40 -7.24 10.95
N SER A 6 -13.90 -8.42 10.58
CA SER A 6 -12.51 -8.59 10.21
C SER A 6 -12.27 -7.76 8.94
N VAL A 7 -11.21 -6.96 8.88
CA VAL A 7 -11.01 -6.06 7.74
C VAL A 7 -10.66 -6.87 6.48
N ILE A 8 -10.09 -8.07 6.65
CA ILE A 8 -9.82 -9.00 5.55
C ILE A 8 -11.10 -9.53 4.88
N GLU A 9 -12.27 -9.57 5.55
CA GLU A 9 -13.55 -9.97 4.93
C GLU A 9 -13.94 -9.01 3.79
N LEU A 10 -13.49 -7.74 3.85
CA LEU A 10 -13.70 -6.77 2.77
C LEU A 10 -12.92 -7.11 1.48
N THR A 11 -12.05 -8.12 1.54
CA THR A 11 -11.14 -8.53 0.46
C THR A 11 -11.43 -9.94 -0.04
N ASP A 12 -12.52 -10.56 0.40
CA ASP A 12 -12.92 -11.89 -0.03
C ASP A 12 -13.18 -11.93 -1.54
N GLY A 13 -12.64 -12.93 -2.23
CA GLY A 13 -12.73 -13.06 -3.69
C GLY A 13 -11.88 -12.06 -4.50
N ILE A 14 -11.06 -11.23 -3.85
CA ILE A 14 -10.26 -10.19 -4.50
C ILE A 14 -8.77 -10.42 -4.22
N GLU A 15 -7.94 -10.59 -5.24
CA GLU A 15 -6.49 -10.85 -5.05
C GLU A 15 -5.70 -9.56 -4.85
N THR A 16 -6.00 -8.52 -5.62
CA THR A 16 -5.28 -7.25 -5.58
C THR A 16 -6.16 -6.15 -5.02
N VAL A 17 -5.76 -5.57 -3.90
CA VAL A 17 -6.52 -4.56 -3.18
C VAL A 17 -5.73 -3.27 -3.10
N SER A 18 -6.32 -2.20 -3.62
CA SER A 18 -5.80 -0.84 -3.45
C SER A 18 -6.45 -0.18 -2.24
N VAL A 19 -5.64 0.21 -1.25
CA VAL A 19 -6.09 1.00 -0.11
C VAL A 19 -5.88 2.47 -0.45
N ILE A 20 -6.96 3.17 -0.78
CA ILE A 20 -6.91 4.57 -1.18
C ILE A 20 -7.64 5.44 -0.15
N GLY A 21 -7.47 6.75 -0.25
CA GLY A 21 -8.12 7.64 0.70
C GLY A 21 -8.16 9.06 0.18
N LEU A 22 -9.29 9.72 0.45
CA LEU A 22 -9.66 10.99 -0.17
C LEU A 22 -8.89 12.19 0.38
N GLU A 23 -8.29 12.04 1.56
CA GLU A 23 -7.49 13.08 2.21
C GLU A 23 -6.29 12.47 2.96
N LYS A 24 -5.29 13.29 3.32
CA LYS A 24 -4.22 12.85 4.24
C LYS A 24 -4.87 12.52 5.60
N ASN A 25 -4.32 11.55 6.34
CA ASN A 25 -4.82 11.14 7.66
C ASN A 25 -6.23 10.53 7.72
N THR A 26 -6.79 10.02 6.61
CA THR A 26 -8.07 9.28 6.63
C THR A 26 -7.98 7.84 7.13
N GLY A 27 -6.80 7.38 7.58
CA GLY A 27 -6.62 6.03 8.14
C GLY A 27 -6.17 4.95 7.16
N LYS A 28 -5.81 5.28 5.90
CA LYS A 28 -5.26 4.34 4.90
C LYS A 28 -4.23 3.37 5.48
N THR A 29 -3.16 3.92 6.06
CA THR A 29 -2.05 3.12 6.59
C THR A 29 -2.44 2.31 7.83
N VAL A 30 -3.47 2.74 8.58
CA VAL A 30 -4.03 1.96 9.70
C VAL A 30 -4.76 0.73 9.17
N VAL A 31 -5.59 0.90 8.15
CA VAL A 31 -6.28 -0.19 7.44
C VAL A 31 -5.27 -1.16 6.83
N LEU A 32 -4.25 -0.65 6.14
CA LEU A 32 -3.20 -1.47 5.52
C LEU A 32 -2.44 -2.33 6.55
N ASN A 33 -1.99 -1.72 7.66
CA ASN A 33 -1.35 -2.47 8.75
C ASN A 33 -2.30 -3.48 9.40
N ARG A 34 -3.61 -3.16 9.48
CA ARG A 34 -4.62 -4.08 10.00
C ARG A 34 -4.76 -5.31 9.10
N LEU A 35 -4.85 -5.11 7.78
CA LEU A 35 -4.89 -6.18 6.78
C LEU A 35 -3.64 -7.07 6.87
N LEU A 36 -2.44 -6.49 6.85
CA LEU A 36 -1.19 -7.24 6.96
C LEU A 36 -1.14 -8.11 8.22
N ARG A 37 -1.62 -7.57 9.35
CA ARG A 37 -1.67 -8.30 10.62
C ARG A 37 -2.68 -9.45 10.59
N GLU A 38 -3.86 -9.25 10.01
CA GLU A 38 -4.90 -10.27 9.91
C GLU A 38 -4.51 -11.36 8.91
N PHE A 39 -4.04 -11.02 7.72
CA PHE A 39 -3.53 -11.99 6.75
C PHE A 39 -2.42 -12.86 7.31
N ARG A 40 -1.48 -12.28 8.09
CA ARG A 40 -0.45 -13.06 8.77
C ARG A 40 -1.05 -14.08 9.75
N LYS A 41 -2.11 -13.73 10.49
CA LYS A 41 -2.76 -14.66 11.43
C LYS A 41 -3.42 -15.83 10.70
N GLU A 42 -3.98 -15.57 9.53
CA GLU A 42 -4.60 -16.58 8.66
C GLU A 42 -3.58 -17.34 7.78
N GLY A 43 -2.29 -17.02 7.88
CA GLY A 43 -1.25 -17.67 7.08
C GLY A 43 -1.24 -17.26 5.59
N VAL A 44 -1.92 -16.18 5.24
CA VAL A 44 -2.04 -15.67 3.86
C VAL A 44 -0.74 -14.97 3.44
N SER A 45 -0.19 -15.35 2.29
CA SER A 45 0.99 -14.76 1.67
C SER A 45 0.65 -13.42 1.02
N VAL A 46 1.39 -12.35 1.38
CA VAL A 46 1.10 -10.99 0.93
C VAL A 46 2.27 -10.38 0.17
N GLY A 47 1.95 -9.80 -0.99
CA GLY A 47 2.77 -8.85 -1.72
C GLY A 47 2.36 -7.42 -1.39
N LEU A 48 3.33 -6.52 -1.23
CA LEU A 48 3.08 -5.12 -0.85
C LEU A 48 3.80 -4.16 -1.80
N THR A 49 3.10 -3.15 -2.27
CA THR A 49 3.72 -1.99 -2.93
C THR A 49 2.93 -0.71 -2.62
N SER A 50 3.38 0.41 -3.16
CA SER A 50 2.69 1.70 -3.07
C SER A 50 2.73 2.39 -4.41
N THR A 51 1.88 3.39 -4.58
CA THR A 51 2.04 4.31 -5.72
C THR A 51 3.05 5.38 -5.34
N GLY A 52 4.14 5.47 -6.09
CA GLY A 52 5.19 6.45 -5.86
C GLY A 52 4.66 7.87 -5.83
N LEU A 53 5.12 8.66 -4.85
CA LEU A 53 4.92 10.10 -4.81
C LEU A 53 5.84 10.74 -5.86
N GLU A 54 5.30 11.24 -6.96
CA GLU A 54 6.03 12.20 -7.79
C GLU A 54 5.43 13.60 -7.62
N GLY A 55 6.24 14.51 -7.08
CA GLY A 55 6.04 15.95 -7.18
C GLY A 55 6.15 16.76 -5.90
N GLU A 56 6.05 16.19 -4.70
CA GLU A 56 6.32 16.96 -3.48
C GLU A 56 7.83 17.02 -3.28
N LYS A 57 8.43 18.13 -3.73
CA LYS A 57 9.80 18.54 -3.43
C LYS A 57 10.11 18.51 -1.91
N ILE A 58 9.10 18.41 -1.06
CA ILE A 58 9.17 18.63 0.38
C ILE A 58 8.00 17.87 1.03
N ASP A 59 8.22 16.64 1.50
CA ASP A 59 7.40 16.06 2.59
C ASP A 59 7.87 16.64 3.95
N GLN A 60 8.34 17.90 3.98
CA GLN A 60 8.78 18.62 5.20
C GLN A 60 7.67 19.49 5.81
N ILE A 61 6.47 19.56 5.22
CA ILE A 61 5.38 20.40 5.78
C ILE A 61 4.58 19.65 6.84
N TYR A 62 4.66 18.33 6.91
CA TYR A 62 4.05 17.57 7.99
C TYR A 62 5.12 17.04 8.93
N LEU A 63 5.31 17.73 10.06
CA LEU A 63 6.07 17.29 11.26
C LEU A 63 5.56 15.96 11.87
N ASN A 64 4.65 15.26 11.18
CA ASN A 64 4.15 13.95 11.57
C ASN A 64 4.90 12.88 10.77
N LYS A 65 5.65 12.02 11.48
CA LYS A 65 6.31 10.84 10.90
C LYS A 65 5.31 10.07 10.04
N LYS A 66 5.60 9.90 8.74
CA LYS A 66 4.81 9.05 7.86
C LYS A 66 4.67 7.67 8.54
N PRO A 67 3.45 7.15 8.72
CA PRO A 67 3.27 5.88 9.43
C PRO A 67 3.99 4.77 8.65
N GLU A 68 4.91 4.09 9.33
CA GLU A 68 5.68 2.98 8.77
C GLU A 68 4.77 1.75 8.60
N ILE A 69 4.96 0.99 7.51
CA ILE A 69 4.23 -0.24 7.27
C ILE A 69 4.97 -1.39 7.97
N ASN A 70 4.25 -2.18 8.77
CA ASN A 70 4.81 -3.30 9.51
C ASN A 70 4.66 -4.57 8.67
N VAL A 71 5.78 -5.05 8.14
CA VAL A 71 5.85 -6.33 7.42
C VAL A 71 6.25 -7.45 8.37
N SER A 72 5.76 -8.65 8.09
CA SER A 72 6.15 -9.86 8.83
C SER A 72 7.13 -10.68 8.00
N LYS A 73 7.83 -11.62 8.64
CA LYS A 73 8.63 -12.61 7.91
C LYS A 73 7.77 -13.28 6.85
N GLY A 74 8.30 -13.39 5.63
CA GLY A 74 7.63 -13.98 4.48
C GLY A 74 6.88 -12.99 3.60
N THR A 75 6.60 -11.75 4.06
CA THR A 75 5.96 -10.73 3.22
C THR A 75 6.87 -10.35 2.04
N TYR A 76 6.31 -10.37 0.83
CA TYR A 76 6.94 -9.86 -0.38
C TYR A 76 6.63 -8.37 -0.51
N PHE A 77 7.58 -7.58 -0.99
CA PHE A 77 7.35 -6.17 -1.21
C PHE A 77 8.19 -5.61 -2.36
N ALA A 78 7.66 -4.55 -2.98
CA ALA A 78 8.34 -3.79 -4.02
C ALA A 78 8.45 -2.32 -3.58
N THR A 79 9.68 -1.81 -3.50
CA THR A 79 9.99 -0.44 -3.05
C THR A 79 11.19 0.13 -3.81
N SER A 80 11.48 1.41 -3.65
CA SER A 80 12.65 2.06 -4.24
C SER A 80 13.96 1.55 -3.63
N GLU A 81 15.06 1.59 -4.38
CA GLU A 81 16.40 1.27 -3.86
C GLU A 81 16.77 2.08 -2.63
N LYS A 82 16.47 3.38 -2.63
CA LYS A 82 16.72 4.25 -1.48
C LYS A 82 16.00 3.77 -0.23
N ASP A 83 14.71 3.44 -0.33
CA ASP A 83 13.92 3.01 0.83
C ASP A 83 14.27 1.59 1.26
N PHE A 84 14.61 0.73 0.29
CA PHE A 84 15.14 -0.59 0.59
C PHE A 84 16.45 -0.48 1.40
N HIS A 85 17.37 0.40 0.98
CA HIS A 85 18.65 0.60 1.67
C HIS A 85 18.48 1.12 3.11
N ASN A 86 17.49 1.99 3.34
CA ASN A 86 17.23 2.59 4.66
C ASN A 86 16.49 1.68 5.65
N ARG A 87 16.07 0.48 5.22
CA ARG A 87 15.36 -0.48 6.08
C ARG A 87 16.24 -0.91 7.27
N ARG A 88 15.59 -1.27 8.38
CA ARG A 88 16.26 -1.74 9.61
C ARG A 88 15.94 -3.19 9.97
N PHE A 89 15.67 -4.02 8.97
CA PHE A 89 15.34 -5.44 9.12
C PHE A 89 15.93 -6.27 7.98
N SER A 90 16.05 -7.58 8.18
CA SER A 90 16.62 -8.49 7.17
C SER A 90 15.60 -8.77 6.06
N ALA A 91 16.05 -8.67 4.82
CA ALA A 91 15.26 -8.98 3.63
C ALA A 91 16.17 -9.45 2.48
N THR A 92 15.70 -10.45 1.74
CA THR A 92 16.35 -11.01 0.56
C THR A 92 15.87 -10.29 -0.69
N VAL A 93 16.80 -9.79 -1.51
CA VAL A 93 16.47 -9.24 -2.83
C VAL A 93 16.16 -10.38 -3.79
N LEU A 94 15.04 -10.27 -4.50
CA LEU A 94 14.57 -11.24 -5.49
C LEU A 94 14.77 -10.74 -6.93
N ASP A 95 14.56 -9.44 -7.15
CA ASP A 95 14.68 -8.81 -8.47
C ASP A 95 14.97 -7.32 -8.32
N LEU A 96 15.58 -6.73 -9.35
CA LEU A 96 15.87 -5.31 -9.48
C LEU A 96 15.44 -4.85 -10.87
N ARG A 97 14.46 -3.94 -10.93
CA ARG A 97 13.93 -3.44 -12.21
C ARG A 97 14.12 -1.94 -12.37
N ASP A 98 14.52 -1.56 -13.57
CA ASP A 98 14.78 -0.17 -13.95
C ASP A 98 13.50 0.55 -14.35
N TYR A 99 12.61 0.73 -13.37
CA TYR A 99 11.46 1.61 -13.48
C TYR A 99 11.93 3.01 -13.11
N ARG A 100 12.00 3.91 -14.09
CA ARG A 100 12.51 5.28 -13.92
C ARG A 100 11.87 5.95 -12.71
N SER A 101 12.68 6.29 -11.71
CA SER A 101 12.27 6.98 -10.49
C SER A 101 13.45 7.79 -9.92
N PRO A 102 13.21 8.98 -9.33
CA PRO A 102 14.25 9.74 -8.62
C PRO A 102 14.83 9.01 -7.40
N LEU A 103 14.17 7.94 -6.91
CA LEU A 103 14.57 7.18 -5.73
C LEU A 103 15.40 5.91 -6.07
N GLY A 104 15.78 5.75 -7.34
CA GLY A 104 16.52 4.60 -7.87
C GLY A 104 15.62 3.53 -8.47
N ARG A 105 16.18 2.34 -8.71
CA ARG A 105 15.45 1.19 -9.26
C ARG A 105 14.35 0.71 -8.31
N THR A 106 13.44 -0.10 -8.84
CA THR A 106 12.47 -0.82 -8.01
C THR A 106 13.08 -2.13 -7.56
N VAL A 107 13.18 -2.31 -6.24
CA VAL A 107 13.65 -3.53 -5.58
C VAL A 107 12.46 -4.39 -5.21
N PHE A 108 12.46 -5.63 -5.68
CA PHE A 108 11.56 -6.68 -5.20
C PHE A 108 12.29 -7.51 -4.15
N ALA A 109 11.68 -7.69 -3.00
CA ALA A 109 12.31 -8.37 -1.88
C ALA A 109 11.31 -9.17 -1.05
N ARG A 110 11.84 -10.11 -0.26
CA ARG A 110 11.09 -10.86 0.76
C ARG A 110 11.66 -10.57 2.14
N ALA A 111 10.80 -10.25 3.09
CA ALA A 111 11.21 -10.01 4.47
C ALA A 111 11.63 -11.32 5.16
N GLU A 112 12.85 -11.38 5.70
CA GLU A 112 13.35 -12.53 6.46
C GLU A 112 13.04 -12.41 7.95
N THR A 113 12.87 -11.18 8.43
CA THR A 113 12.44 -10.85 9.78
C THR A 113 11.31 -9.83 9.73
N ALA A 114 10.48 -9.77 10.77
CA ALA A 114 9.49 -8.71 10.89
C ALA A 114 10.19 -7.35 11.05
N GLY A 115 9.57 -6.29 10.53
CA GLY A 115 10.17 -4.97 10.55
C GLY A 115 9.29 -3.89 9.97
N LYS A 116 9.74 -2.65 10.15
CA LYS A 116 9.12 -1.47 9.57
C LYS A 116 9.80 -1.17 8.24
N VAL A 117 8.97 -0.97 7.21
CA VAL A 117 9.44 -0.68 5.86
C VAL A 117 8.78 0.59 5.34
N MET A 118 9.57 1.40 4.64
CA MET A 118 9.06 2.48 3.80
C MET A 118 8.88 1.92 2.39
N ILE A 119 7.67 2.09 1.84
CA ILE A 119 7.33 1.60 0.52
C ILE A 119 7.14 2.79 -0.41
N SER A 120 8.02 2.91 -1.39
CA SER A 120 7.87 3.81 -2.54
C SER A 120 7.92 2.98 -3.80
N GLY A 121 6.76 2.52 -4.26
CA GLY A 121 6.65 1.83 -5.55
C GLY A 121 6.62 2.80 -6.73
N PRO A 122 6.39 2.30 -7.95
CA PRO A 122 6.41 3.13 -9.16
C PRO A 122 5.28 4.17 -9.17
N SER A 123 5.57 5.36 -9.70
CA SER A 123 4.62 6.45 -9.96
C SER A 123 3.84 6.25 -11.27
N ILE A 124 4.47 5.59 -12.24
CA ILE A 124 3.91 5.28 -13.56
C ILE A 124 3.02 4.03 -13.45
N LEU A 125 1.78 4.13 -13.91
CA LEU A 125 0.76 3.08 -13.77
C LEU A 125 1.13 1.76 -14.45
N ASP A 126 1.83 1.82 -15.58
CA ASP A 126 2.23 0.61 -16.30
C ASP A 126 3.32 -0.14 -15.52
N TYR A 127 4.27 0.58 -14.92
CA TYR A 127 5.25 -0.02 -14.01
C TYR A 127 4.62 -0.55 -12.73
N LEU A 128 3.58 0.11 -12.21
CA LEU A 128 2.80 -0.40 -11.09
C LEU A 128 2.06 -1.70 -11.46
N CYS A 129 1.45 -1.77 -12.65
CA CYS A 129 0.81 -2.98 -13.16
C CYS A 129 1.81 -4.13 -13.28
N GLU A 130 2.99 -3.89 -13.86
CA GLU A 130 4.07 -4.89 -13.93
C GLU A 130 4.60 -5.29 -12.55
N THR A 131 4.61 -4.36 -11.60
CA THR A 131 4.98 -4.63 -10.20
C THR A 131 3.98 -5.59 -9.54
N VAL A 132 2.68 -5.34 -9.71
CA VAL A 132 1.62 -6.22 -9.20
C VAL A 132 1.75 -7.62 -9.79
N LYS A 133 1.92 -7.73 -11.12
CA LYS A 133 2.12 -9.03 -11.79
C LYS A 133 3.33 -9.78 -11.25
N THR A 134 4.43 -9.07 -11.02
CA THR A 134 5.67 -9.66 -10.50
C THR A 134 5.51 -10.13 -9.05
N LEU A 135 4.80 -9.38 -8.21
CA LEU A 135 4.47 -9.82 -6.84
C LEU A 135 3.57 -11.05 -6.86
N LYS A 136 2.54 -11.09 -7.72
CA LYS A 136 1.70 -12.28 -7.91
C LYS A 136 2.53 -13.49 -8.36
N SER A 137 3.49 -13.31 -9.26
CA SER A 137 4.34 -14.41 -9.75
C SER A 137 5.26 -15.02 -8.68
N TYR A 138 5.45 -14.36 -7.53
CA TYR A 138 6.14 -14.95 -6.38
C TYR A 138 5.25 -15.82 -5.48
N GLY A 139 3.98 -16.03 -5.85
CA GLY A 139 3.03 -16.84 -5.09
C GLY A 139 2.36 -16.07 -3.94
N CYS A 140 2.10 -14.78 -4.13
CA CYS A 140 1.31 -14.01 -3.16
C CYS A 140 -0.18 -14.31 -3.36
N ASP A 141 -0.87 -14.72 -2.29
CA ASP A 141 -2.34 -14.90 -2.29
C ASP A 141 -3.06 -13.54 -2.40
N LYS A 142 -2.45 -12.50 -1.83
CA LYS A 142 -2.95 -11.13 -1.87
C LYS A 142 -1.84 -10.16 -2.27
N VAL A 143 -2.17 -9.15 -3.07
CA VAL A 143 -1.31 -7.99 -3.32
C VAL A 143 -2.00 -6.73 -2.80
N LEU A 144 -1.34 -6.04 -1.88
CA LEU A 144 -1.81 -4.79 -1.31
C LEU A 144 -1.06 -3.60 -1.90
N ILE A 145 -1.81 -2.59 -2.31
CA ILE A 145 -1.27 -1.34 -2.85
C ILE A 145 -1.63 -0.20 -1.89
N ASP A 146 -0.64 0.42 -1.26
CA ASP A 146 -0.81 1.67 -0.52
C ASP A 146 -0.96 2.83 -1.51
N GLY A 147 -2.19 3.29 -1.71
CA GLY A 147 -2.49 4.35 -2.66
C GLY A 147 -2.15 5.73 -2.11
N SER A 148 -1.64 6.60 -2.98
CA SER A 148 -1.45 8.02 -2.65
C SER A 148 -2.80 8.69 -2.38
N THR A 149 -2.80 9.68 -1.47
CA THR A 149 -3.97 10.50 -1.18
C THR A 149 -4.58 11.12 -2.45
N SER A 150 -5.91 11.10 -2.53
CA SER A 150 -6.71 11.74 -3.60
C SER A 150 -6.44 11.25 -5.03
N ARG A 151 -5.78 10.09 -5.20
CA ARG A 151 -5.69 9.42 -6.51
C ARG A 151 -6.43 8.09 -6.47
N LEU A 152 -7.36 7.96 -7.41
CA LEU A 152 -8.12 6.72 -7.64
C LEU A 152 -7.44 5.82 -8.67
N SER A 153 -6.39 6.31 -9.35
CA SER A 153 -5.66 5.58 -10.38
C SER A 153 -5.11 4.21 -9.94
N PRO A 154 -4.67 3.98 -8.68
CA PRO A 154 -4.26 2.64 -8.24
C PRO A 154 -5.45 1.66 -8.20
N GLY A 155 -6.67 2.19 -8.12
CA GLY A 155 -7.94 1.47 -8.17
C GLY A 155 -8.41 1.11 -9.58
N ALA A 156 -7.67 1.47 -10.63
CA ALA A 156 -8.06 1.16 -12.00
C ALA A 156 -8.19 -0.37 -12.19
N PRO A 157 -9.20 -0.87 -12.93
CA PRO A 157 -9.42 -2.31 -13.09
C PRO A 157 -8.24 -3.10 -13.67
N ARG A 158 -7.30 -2.41 -14.36
CA ARG A 158 -6.07 -3.03 -14.87
C ARG A 158 -4.97 -3.23 -13.82
N ILE A 159 -5.14 -2.68 -12.62
CA ILE A 159 -4.15 -2.63 -11.54
C ILE A 159 -4.65 -3.40 -10.31
N SER A 160 -5.90 -3.15 -9.90
CA SER A 160 -6.49 -3.77 -8.73
C SER A 160 -7.85 -4.39 -9.03
N ASP A 161 -8.12 -5.50 -8.37
CA ASP A 161 -9.39 -6.23 -8.44
C ASP A 161 -10.46 -5.54 -7.55
N GLY A 162 -10.02 -4.77 -6.55
CA GLY A 162 -10.90 -4.01 -5.67
C GLY A 162 -10.19 -2.89 -4.92
N ILE A 163 -11.01 -2.05 -4.29
CA ILE A 163 -10.56 -0.84 -3.58
C ILE A 163 -11.14 -0.83 -2.17
N ILE A 164 -10.31 -0.50 -1.19
CA ILE A 164 -10.76 -0.04 0.12
C ILE A 164 -10.58 1.47 0.19
N LEU A 165 -11.69 2.19 0.29
CA LEU A 165 -11.73 3.65 0.36
C LEU A 165 -11.75 4.14 1.81
N ALA A 166 -10.65 4.73 2.27
CA ALA A 166 -10.54 5.36 3.58
C ALA A 166 -10.95 6.84 3.52
N THR A 167 -12.05 7.19 4.18
CA THR A 167 -12.59 8.55 4.33
C THR A 167 -12.86 8.86 5.80
N GLY A 168 -13.22 10.11 6.14
CA GLY A 168 -13.59 10.49 7.50
C GLY A 168 -13.48 11.98 7.75
N ALA A 169 -13.47 12.37 9.02
CA ALA A 169 -13.47 13.78 9.44
C ALA A 169 -12.31 14.61 8.87
N ALA A 170 -11.20 13.98 8.49
CA ALA A 170 -10.09 14.63 7.80
C ALA A 170 -10.51 15.26 6.45
N LEU A 171 -11.47 14.66 5.74
CA LEU A 171 -11.99 15.17 4.46
C LEU A 171 -13.04 16.29 4.65
N SER A 172 -13.84 16.19 5.71
CA SER A 172 -14.84 17.17 6.12
C SER A 172 -15.36 16.85 7.52
N MET A 173 -15.46 17.86 8.39
CA MET A 173 -16.16 17.74 9.68
C MET A 173 -17.69 17.83 9.53
N ASN A 174 -18.19 18.32 8.39
CA ASN A 174 -19.62 18.30 8.07
C ASN A 174 -19.97 16.95 7.42
N LEU A 175 -20.93 16.24 8.01
CA LEU A 175 -21.33 14.88 7.59
C LEU A 175 -21.94 14.83 6.18
N GLU A 176 -22.80 15.80 5.83
CA GLU A 176 -23.42 15.85 4.50
C GLU A 176 -22.37 16.03 3.42
N GLU A 177 -21.43 16.94 3.65
CA GLU A 177 -20.32 17.19 2.73
C GLU A 177 -19.34 16.00 2.67
N LEU A 178 -19.11 15.31 3.80
CA LEU A 178 -18.33 14.09 3.85
C LEU A 178 -18.96 12.98 2.99
N VAL A 179 -20.26 12.75 3.14
CA VAL A 179 -21.00 11.76 2.35
C VAL A 179 -20.98 12.15 0.88
N ARG A 180 -21.21 13.42 0.55
CA ARG A 180 -21.19 13.93 -0.83
C ARG A 180 -19.83 13.69 -1.48
N LYS A 181 -18.73 14.08 -0.83
CA LYS A 181 -17.37 13.88 -1.34
C LYS A 181 -16.98 12.40 -1.45
N THR A 182 -17.49 11.55 -0.56
CA THR A 182 -17.18 10.11 -0.56
C THR A 182 -17.97 9.33 -1.60
N ARG A 183 -19.24 9.69 -1.83
CA ARG A 183 -20.14 8.96 -2.75
C ARG A 183 -19.69 9.03 -4.22
N PHE A 184 -19.04 10.13 -4.62
CA PHE A 184 -18.59 10.37 -6.00
C PHE A 184 -17.07 10.21 -6.17
N ALA A 185 -16.43 9.58 -5.19
CA ALA A 185 -15.04 9.14 -5.29
C ALA A 185 -14.90 7.88 -6.15
#